data_AF-A0A951MYE3-F1
#
_entry.id   AF-A0A951MYE3-F1
#
_cell.length_a   1.000
_cell.length_b   1.000
_cell.length_c   1.000
_cell.angle_alpha   90.00
_cell.angle_beta   90.00
_cell.angle_gamma   90.00
#
_symmetry.space_group_name_H-M   'P 1'
#
loop_
_entity.id
_entity.type
_entity.pdbx_description
1 polymer ?
#
loop_
_entity_poly.entity_id
_entity_poly.type
_entity_poly.pdbx_seq_one_letter_code
_entity_poly.pdbx_strand_id
1 'polypeptide(L)'
;MILRVALGAGLVLGAFAGLIAVELFLLSRREYLPIDPGYLVDARIPPTGRGDAPPVRMAVLGDSTVAGVGSPTIDDSLPVLLARRVAEATGRPVEVRGHGVSGPRTATVLRDQLALVTRADV
;
A
#
# COMPACT_ATOMS: atom_id res chain seq x y z
N MET A 1 21.46 29.41 -40.72
CA MET A 1 20.94 29.76 -39.38
C MET A 1 19.74 28.89 -38.99
N ILE A 2 18.70 28.81 -39.84
CA ILE A 2 17.45 28.04 -39.61
C ILE A 2 17.68 26.55 -39.30
N LEU A 3 18.56 25.86 -40.05
CA LEU A 3 18.83 24.43 -39.85
C LEU A 3 19.41 24.10 -38.47
N ARG A 4 20.24 25.00 -37.90
CA ARG A 4 20.84 24.83 -36.57
C ARG A 4 19.81 25.01 -35.45
N VAL A 5 18.86 25.92 -35.64
CA VAL A 5 17.75 26.15 -34.70
C VAL A 5 16.78 24.96 -34.70
N ALA A 6 16.45 24.43 -35.89
CA ALA A 6 15.60 23.25 -36.02
C ALA A 6 16.24 22.01 -35.37
N LEU A 7 17.55 21.80 -35.55
CA LEU A 7 18.30 20.72 -34.90
C LEU A 7 18.35 20.87 -33.37
N GLY A 8 18.58 22.08 -32.86
CA GLY A 8 18.56 22.34 -31.43
C GLY A 8 17.19 22.11 -30.80
N ALA A 9 16.12 22.56 -31.45
CA ALA A 9 14.75 22.34 -30.99
C ALA A 9 14.39 20.84 -30.97
N GLY A 10 14.77 20.08 -32.00
CA GLY A 10 14.55 18.63 -32.06
C GLY A 10 15.27 17.88 -30.94
N LEU A 11 16.49 18.30 -30.59
CA LEU A 11 17.28 17.68 -29.52
C LEU A 11 16.67 17.93 -28.14
N VAL A 12 16.17 19.16 -27.90
CA VAL A 12 15.46 19.50 -26.65
C VAL A 12 14.14 18.73 -26.52
N LEU A 13 13.34 18.67 -27.58
CA LEU A 13 12.10 17.88 -27.59
C LEU A 13 12.35 16.39 -27.39
N GLY A 14 13.38 15.85 -28.05
CA GLY A 14 13.78 14.45 -27.88
C GLY A 14 14.25 14.13 -26.47
N ALA A 15 15.06 15.02 -25.86
CA ALA A 15 15.52 14.86 -24.48
C ALA A 15 14.35 14.92 -23.48
N PHE A 16 13.41 15.83 -23.69
CA PHE A 16 12.22 15.97 -22.84
C PHE A 16 11.29 14.74 -22.95
N ALA A 17 11.01 14.28 -24.17
CA ALA A 17 10.22 13.07 -24.38
C ALA A 17 10.92 11.82 -23.81
N GLY A 18 12.25 11.74 -23.95
CA GLY A 18 13.06 10.67 -23.36
C GLY A 18 13.02 10.66 -21.84
N LEU A 19 13.10 11.83 -21.20
CA LEU A 19 12.98 11.95 -19.74
C LEU A 19 11.62 11.45 -19.26
N ILE A 20 10.53 11.92 -19.88
CA ILE A 20 9.17 11.46 -19.56
C ILE A 20 9.05 9.95 -19.76
N ALA A 21 9.57 9.40 -20.86
CA ALA A 21 9.53 7.96 -21.13
C ALA A 21 10.29 7.16 -20.07
N VAL A 22 11.45 7.65 -19.60
CA VAL A 22 12.22 7.02 -18.50
C VAL A 22 11.45 7.09 -17.18
N GLU A 23 10.86 8.25 -16.84
CA GLU A 23 10.04 8.39 -15.64
C GLU A 23 8.83 7.46 -15.67
N LEU A 24 8.11 7.39 -16.79
CA LEU A 24 7.00 6.47 -16.99
C LEU A 24 7.44 5.00 -16.93
N PHE A 25 8.61 4.67 -17.49
CA PHE A 25 9.15 3.31 -17.42
C PHE A 25 9.54 2.93 -15.98
N LEU A 26 10.15 3.85 -15.23
CA LEU A 26 10.47 3.64 -13.82
C LEU A 26 9.20 3.51 -12.96
N LEU A 27 8.18 4.33 -13.23
CA LEU A 27 6.86 4.23 -12.59
C LEU A 27 6.17 2.92 -12.93
N SER A 28 6.20 2.49 -14.20
CA SER A 28 5.56 1.26 -14.66
C SER A 28 6.26 0.00 -14.17
N ARG A 29 7.55 0.10 -13.84
CA ARG A 29 8.31 -0.98 -13.21
C ARG A 29 8.13 -1.08 -11.70
N ARG A 30 7.51 -0.09 -11.06
CA ARG A 30 7.17 -0.19 -9.65
C ARG A 30 5.82 -0.90 -9.55
N GLU A 31 5.86 -2.11 -9.02
CA GLU A 31 4.68 -2.85 -8.58
C GLU A 31 4.05 -2.06 -7.43
N TYR A 32 3.21 -1.09 -7.75
CA TYR A 32 2.39 -0.43 -6.75
C TYR A 32 1.04 -1.12 -6.72
N LEU A 33 0.55 -1.39 -5.52
CA LEU A 33 -0.84 -1.80 -5.33
C LEU A 33 -1.77 -0.74 -5.96
N PRO A 34 -2.82 -1.15 -6.70
CA PRO A 34 -3.73 -0.22 -7.36
C PRO A 34 -4.30 0.81 -6.36
N ILE A 35 -4.20 2.10 -6.73
CA ILE A 35 -4.56 3.23 -5.86
C ILE A 35 -6.10 3.43 -5.75
N ASP A 36 -6.91 2.80 -6.60
CA ASP A 36 -8.35 3.03 -6.65
C ASP A 36 -9.14 1.74 -6.94
N PRO A 37 -10.22 1.40 -6.20
CA PRO A 37 -10.77 2.06 -5.01
C PRO A 37 -10.37 1.34 -3.72
N GLY A 38 -9.71 2.05 -2.80
CA GLY A 38 -9.53 1.63 -1.40
C GLY A 38 -9.10 0.17 -1.22
N TYR A 39 -7.83 -0.13 -1.56
CA TYR A 39 -7.30 -1.48 -1.45
C TYR A 39 -7.43 -2.00 -0.01
N LEU A 40 -8.34 -2.93 0.22
CA LEU A 40 -8.50 -3.62 1.49
C LEU A 40 -7.33 -4.59 1.64
N VAL A 41 -6.43 -4.32 2.58
CA VAL A 41 -5.34 -5.23 2.91
C VAL A 41 -5.91 -6.33 3.81
N ASP A 42 -6.37 -7.43 3.21
CA ASP A 42 -6.81 -8.64 3.94
C ASP A 42 -5.74 -9.73 3.83
N ALA A 43 -5.25 -10.19 4.98
CA ALA A 43 -4.26 -11.26 5.03
C ALA A 43 -4.43 -12.13 6.27
N ARG A 44 -4.00 -13.39 6.13
CA ARG A 44 -3.92 -14.34 7.24
C ARG A 44 -2.48 -14.77 7.45
N ILE A 45 -1.96 -14.48 8.64
CA ILE A 45 -0.62 -14.86 9.04
C ILE A 45 -0.70 -16.20 9.79
N PRO A 46 0.07 -17.21 9.37
CA PRO A 46 0.10 -18.49 10.06
C PRO A 46 0.72 -18.34 11.45
N PRO A 47 0.40 -19.25 12.39
CA PRO A 47 1.02 -19.25 13.70
C PRO A 47 2.52 -19.57 13.60
N THR A 48 3.33 -18.96 14.47
CA THR A 48 4.75 -19.28 14.62
C THR A 48 4.99 -20.49 15.53
N GLY A 49 3.96 -20.99 16.21
CA GLY A 49 4.00 -22.16 17.10
C GLY A 49 3.11 -23.31 16.66
N ARG A 50 3.25 -24.47 17.32
CA ARG A 50 2.36 -25.63 17.16
C ARG A 50 1.18 -25.52 18.12
N GLY A 51 0.13 -24.80 17.74
CA GLY A 51 -1.09 -24.73 18.55
C GLY A 51 -2.30 -24.28 17.75
N ASP A 52 -3.43 -24.92 17.99
CA ASP A 52 -4.77 -24.56 17.46
C ASP A 52 -5.39 -23.40 18.24
N ALA A 53 -4.56 -22.45 18.69
CA ALA A 53 -5.06 -21.29 19.40
C ALA A 53 -5.97 -20.47 18.45
N PRO A 54 -7.09 -19.91 18.94
CA PRO A 54 -7.97 -19.11 18.11
C PRO A 54 -7.21 -17.98 17.42
N PRO A 55 -7.55 -17.59 16.18
CA PRO A 55 -6.87 -16.47 15.52
C PRO A 55 -7.08 -15.17 16.29
N VAL A 56 -6.07 -14.30 16.28
CA VAL A 56 -6.21 -12.90 16.67
C VAL A 56 -6.77 -12.16 15.47
N ARG A 57 -7.90 -11.47 15.65
CA ARG A 57 -8.45 -10.58 14.63
C ARG A 57 -7.92 -9.18 14.86
N MET A 58 -7.41 -8.56 13.81
CA MET A 58 -6.74 -7.27 13.89
C MET A 58 -7.23 -6.33 12.78
N ALA A 59 -7.99 -5.31 13.18
CA ALA A 59 -8.28 -4.17 12.32
C ALA A 59 -7.17 -3.12 12.44
N VAL A 60 -6.64 -2.67 11.30
CA VAL A 60 -5.66 -1.58 11.23
C VAL A 60 -6.33 -0.41 10.50
N LEU A 61 -6.43 0.73 11.17
CA LEU A 61 -7.06 1.94 10.64
C LEU A 61 -6.02 3.02 10.38
N GLY A 62 -6.17 3.79 9.31
CA GLY A 62 -5.24 4.88 9.03
C GLY A 62 -5.34 5.45 7.63
N ASP A 63 -4.24 6.01 7.17
CA ASP A 63 -4.15 6.75 5.91
C ASP A 63 -3.63 5.87 4.76
N SER A 64 -2.93 6.51 3.81
CA SER A 64 -2.24 5.86 2.70
C SER A 64 -1.29 4.75 3.12
N THR A 65 -0.66 4.84 4.30
CA THR A 65 0.28 3.82 4.77
C THR A 65 -0.45 2.53 5.14
N VAL A 66 -1.64 2.64 5.75
CA VAL A 66 -2.50 1.47 6.02
C VAL A 66 -3.11 0.91 4.74
N ALA A 67 -3.37 1.77 3.75
CA ALA A 67 -3.81 1.36 2.43
C ALA A 67 -2.72 0.63 1.61
N GLY A 68 -1.49 0.52 2.13
CA GLY A 68 -0.38 -0.14 1.43
C GLY A 68 0.27 0.73 0.35
N VAL A 69 0.00 2.04 0.31
CA VAL A 69 0.64 2.96 -0.64
C VAL A 69 2.14 2.97 -0.41
N GLY A 70 2.89 2.67 -1.46
CA GLY A 70 4.35 2.60 -1.42
C GLY A 70 4.92 1.22 -1.11
N SER A 71 4.09 0.26 -0.69
CA SER A 71 4.51 -1.14 -0.53
C SER A 71 4.51 -1.86 -1.88
N PRO A 72 5.57 -2.63 -2.19
CA PRO A 72 5.66 -3.37 -3.45
C PRO A 72 4.65 -4.53 -3.51
N THR A 73 4.29 -5.10 -2.36
CA THR A 73 3.31 -6.19 -2.24
C THR A 73 2.43 -6.02 -1.01
N ILE A 74 1.34 -6.80 -0.93
CA ILE A 74 0.49 -6.90 0.28
C ILE A 74 1.32 -7.37 1.47
N ASP A 75 2.24 -8.32 1.27
CA ASP A 75 3.08 -8.87 2.33
C ASP A 75 4.01 -7.83 2.95
N ASP A 76 4.38 -6.82 2.17
CA ASP A 76 5.22 -5.70 2.57
C ASP A 76 4.42 -4.49 3.07
N SER A 77 3.09 -4.63 3.22
CA SER A 77 2.23 -3.57 3.74
C SER A 77 2.31 -3.47 5.26
N LEU A 78 2.15 -2.24 5.79
CA LEU A 78 2.17 -1.99 7.23
C LEU A 78 1.23 -2.92 8.02
N PRO A 79 -0.04 -3.15 7.62
CA PRO A 79 -0.92 -4.06 8.35
C PRO A 79 -0.37 -5.49 8.45
N VAL A 80 0.20 -6.01 7.37
CA VAL A 80 0.76 -7.37 7.35
C VAL A 80 2.03 -7.48 8.19
N LEU A 81 2.91 -6.48 8.13
CA LEU A 81 4.12 -6.46 8.95
C LEU A 81 3.78 -6.41 10.46
N LEU A 82 2.76 -5.64 10.85
CA LEU A 82 2.25 -5.64 12.21
C LEU A 82 1.65 -7.00 12.60
N ALA A 83 0.87 -7.61 11.70
CA ALA A 83 0.24 -8.91 11.95
C ALA A 83 1.28 -10.01 12.17
N ARG A 84 2.38 -9.98 11.42
CA ARG A 84 3.53 -10.88 11.62
C ARG A 84 4.15 -10.73 13.00
N ARG A 85 4.34 -9.49 13.47
CA ARG A 85 4.86 -9.25 14.83
C ARG A 85 3.90 -9.67 15.93
N VAL A 86 2.59 -9.51 15.73
CA VAL A 86 1.58 -10.03 16.66
C VAL A 86 1.59 -11.56 16.66
N ALA A 87 1.69 -12.20 15.50
CA ALA A 87 1.77 -13.66 15.39
C ALA A 87 3.03 -14.20 16.10
N GLU A 88 4.19 -13.56 15.88
CA GLU A 88 5.45 -13.88 16.56
C GLU A 88 5.35 -13.72 18.08
N ALA A 89 4.78 -12.61 18.57
CA ALA A 89 4.69 -12.32 19.99
C ALA A 89 3.68 -13.21 20.72
N THR A 90 2.60 -13.61 20.05
CA THR A 90 1.50 -14.37 20.67
C THR A 90 1.58 -15.88 20.39
N GLY A 91 2.33 -16.30 19.38
CA GLY A 91 2.34 -17.67 18.88
C GLY A 91 1.04 -18.09 18.17
N ARG A 92 0.13 -17.15 17.89
CA ARG A 92 -1.21 -17.40 17.35
C ARG A 92 -1.32 -17.00 15.88
N PRO A 93 -2.25 -17.60 15.11
CA PRO A 93 -2.59 -17.07 13.79
C PRO A 93 -3.16 -15.66 13.91
N VAL A 94 -2.93 -14.80 12.92
CA VAL A 94 -3.48 -13.43 12.90
C VAL A 94 -4.23 -13.21 11.59
N GLU A 95 -5.49 -12.80 11.70
CA GLU A 95 -6.31 -12.34 10.57
C GLU A 95 -6.34 -10.82 10.62
N VAL A 96 -5.73 -10.18 9.62
CA VAL A 96 -5.57 -8.73 9.57
C VAL A 96 -6.38 -8.13 8.44
N ARG A 97 -7.06 -7.02 8.75
CA ARG A 97 -7.72 -6.16 7.77
C ARG A 97 -7.28 -4.71 7.92
N GLY A 98 -6.70 -4.15 6.86
CA GLY A 98 -6.34 -2.75 6.75
C GLY A 98 -7.47 -1.94 6.11
N HIS A 99 -7.96 -0.93 6.83
CA HIS A 99 -8.92 0.06 6.34
C HIS A 99 -8.21 1.40 6.17
N GLY A 100 -7.39 1.51 5.13
CA GLY A 100 -6.71 2.74 4.78
C GLY A 100 -7.54 3.57 3.80
N VAL A 101 -7.64 4.87 4.05
CA VAL A 101 -8.14 5.83 3.08
C VAL A 101 -6.96 6.71 2.69
N SER A 102 -6.79 7.11 1.42
CA SER A 102 -5.68 7.99 1.03
C SER A 102 -6.04 9.46 1.31
N GLY A 103 -5.16 10.21 1.97
CA GLY A 103 -5.39 11.62 2.37
C GLY A 103 -6.28 11.95 3.60
N PRO A 104 -6.68 11.03 4.50
CA PRO A 104 -7.51 11.35 5.65
C PRO A 104 -6.69 12.08 6.72
N ARG A 105 -7.32 13.04 7.39
CA ARG A 105 -6.79 13.64 8.62
C ARG A 105 -7.13 12.71 9.80
N THR A 106 -6.42 12.80 10.92
CA THR A 106 -6.74 12.00 12.12
C THR A 106 -8.22 12.12 12.55
N ALA A 107 -8.85 13.28 12.29
CA ALA A 107 -10.26 13.54 12.58
C ALA A 107 -11.27 12.71 11.74
N THR A 108 -10.90 12.23 10.56
CA THR A 108 -11.78 11.45 9.68
C THR A 108 -11.78 9.95 9.99
N VAL A 109 -10.78 9.45 10.72
CA VAL A 109 -10.69 8.03 11.11
C VAL A 109 -11.92 7.56 11.90
N LEU A 110 -12.32 8.35 12.91
CA LEU A 110 -13.47 8.00 13.76
C LEU A 110 -14.81 8.09 13.04
N ARG A 111 -14.96 8.98 12.06
CA ARG A 111 -16.22 9.14 11.31
C ARG A 111 -16.35 8.10 10.20
N ASP A 112 -15.28 7.89 9.45
CA ASP A 112 -15.38 7.23 8.15
C ASP A 112 -14.84 5.80 8.17
N GLN A 113 -13.93 5.48 9.08
CA GLN A 113 -13.25 4.16 9.11
C GLN A 113 -13.75 3.26 10.24
N LEU A 114 -14.12 3.82 11.39
CA LEU A 114 -14.63 3.01 12.51
C LEU A 114 -15.91 2.26 12.13
N ALA A 115 -16.77 2.86 11.31
CA ALA A 115 -17.98 2.21 10.80
C ALA A 115 -17.69 1.04 9.85
N LEU A 116 -16.49 0.96 9.28
CA LEU A 116 -16.06 -0.14 8.42
C LEU A 116 -15.54 -1.33 9.23
N VAL A 117 -15.19 -1.12 10.51
CA VAL A 117 -14.77 -2.19 11.42
C VAL A 117 -16.00 -2.93 11.90
N THR A 118 -16.11 -4.18 11.50
CA THR A 118 -17.17 -5.09 11.90
C THR A 118 -16.73 -5.95 13.09
N ARG A 119 -17.69 -6.65 13.72
CA ARG A 119 -17.39 -7.68 14.72
C ARG A 119 -16.49 -8.81 14.20
N ALA A 120 -16.39 -8.97 12.88
CA ALA A 120 -15.52 -9.96 12.27
C ALA A 120 -14.06 -9.49 12.15
N ASP A 121 -13.76 -8.26 12.58
CA ASP A 121 -12.42 -7.66 12.48
C ASP A 121 -11.74 -7.48 13.86
N VAL A 122 -12.47 -7.72 14.96
CA VAL A 122 -12.03 -7.55 16.38
C VAL A 122 -12.35 -8.78 17.23
#